data_AF-A0A377DX06-F1
#
_entry.id   AF-A0A377DX06-F1
#
_cell.length_a   1.000
_cell.length_b   1.000
_cell.length_c   1.000
_cell.angle_alpha   90.00
_cell.angle_beta   90.00
_cell.angle_gamma   90.00
#
_symmetry.space_group_name_H-M   'P 1'
#
loop_
_entity.id
_entity.type
_entity.pdbx_description
1 polymer ?
#
loop_
_entity_poly.entity_id
_entity_poly.type
_entity_poly.pdbx_seq_one_letter_code
_entity_poly.pdbx_strand_id
1 'polypeptide(L)'
;MQVGLTSSSLATGSAHSAAVSSSTVAPTQAVRQKLPATASEYPASPLITTRPQRYSVQLNDQLTTLQQADHYLGQLEQQLLDYRHSQRKGGQAQSTALMQMLDKRTALSGGAVDRQLQPVLQGEARVTFHSPDLANLVHNPTPGTRMFSVSDGRQTQLSAVMLSEDDSAAQYQTRLTNALRRVGVQLHQQADGISFSTTEKQWPNIESTLSVRTDGDKSAFMPLKTFAEPSQAERFSAKPATGRGRDFPDVRKH
;
A
#
# COMPACT_ATOMS: atom_id res chain seq x y z
N MET A 1 4.83 31.34 -35.73
CA MET A 1 4.42 32.72 -35.42
C MET A 1 3.04 32.62 -34.77
N GLN A 2 2.94 32.83 -33.46
CA GLN A 2 2.78 34.11 -32.75
C GLN A 2 1.29 34.45 -32.54
N VAL A 3 0.88 34.40 -31.26
CA VAL A 3 -0.10 35.23 -30.49
C VAL A 3 -1.55 35.38 -31.02
N GLY A 4 -2.58 35.51 -30.18
CA GLY A 4 -2.56 36.25 -28.91
C GLY A 4 -3.76 36.04 -27.99
N LEU A 5 -3.48 36.39 -26.74
CA LEU A 5 -4.40 36.55 -25.62
C LEU A 5 -5.11 37.91 -25.76
N THR A 6 -6.41 37.97 -25.47
CA THR A 6 -7.06 39.23 -25.10
C THR A 6 -7.85 39.03 -23.82
N SER A 7 -7.34 39.64 -22.76
CA SER A 7 -8.08 39.97 -21.55
C SER A 7 -8.89 41.24 -21.82
N SER A 8 -10.08 41.36 -21.26
CA SER A 8 -10.74 42.66 -21.11
C SER A 8 -11.51 42.68 -19.80
N SER A 9 -11.06 43.63 -18.96
CA SER A 9 -11.55 44.03 -17.66
C SER A 9 -12.57 45.17 -17.78
N LEU A 10 -12.99 45.68 -16.61
CA LEU A 10 -13.80 46.87 -16.29
C LEU A 10 -15.30 46.61 -16.05
N ALA A 11 -15.98 47.23 -15.09
CA ALA A 11 -15.60 48.06 -13.92
C ALA A 11 -16.88 48.42 -13.15
N THR A 12 -16.75 48.75 -11.85
CA THR A 12 -17.47 49.78 -11.04
C THR A 12 -19.00 49.90 -11.15
N GLY A 13 -19.80 49.99 -10.08
CA GLY A 13 -19.56 50.34 -8.68
C GLY A 13 -20.86 50.78 -8.00
N SER A 14 -20.73 51.15 -6.71
CA SER A 14 -21.68 51.85 -5.83
C SER A 14 -22.83 51.07 -5.16
N ALA A 15 -22.66 50.93 -3.83
CA ALA A 15 -23.56 51.13 -2.67
C ALA A 15 -25.07 50.82 -2.83
N HIS A 16 -25.78 50.28 -1.84
CA HIS A 16 -26.35 50.99 -0.68
C HIS A 16 -26.60 50.05 0.53
N SER A 17 -26.58 50.64 1.73
CA SER A 17 -26.55 50.00 3.06
C SER A 17 -27.85 49.36 3.58
N ALA A 18 -27.64 48.29 4.35
CA ALA A 18 -28.27 47.85 5.62
C ALA A 18 -29.73 48.19 6.00
N ALA A 19 -30.48 47.16 6.41
CA ALA A 19 -31.25 47.14 7.66
C ALA A 19 -31.58 45.70 8.10
N VAL A 20 -31.36 45.40 9.37
CA VAL A 20 -31.80 44.22 10.11
C VAL A 20 -33.23 44.41 10.62
N SER A 21 -34.06 43.36 10.64
CA SER A 21 -35.23 43.25 11.51
C SER A 21 -35.69 41.79 11.66
N SER A 22 -36.13 41.49 12.87
CA SER A 22 -36.45 40.19 13.46
C SER A 22 -37.91 39.74 13.32
N SER A 23 -38.09 38.42 13.34
CA SER A 23 -39.21 37.67 13.94
C SER A 23 -40.51 37.44 13.14
N THR A 24 -41.11 36.28 13.45
CA THR A 24 -42.53 35.84 13.38
C THR A 24 -43.03 34.87 12.28
N VAL A 25 -43.26 33.63 12.75
CA VAL A 25 -44.40 32.69 12.63
C VAL A 25 -45.28 32.66 11.36
N ALA A 26 -45.37 31.47 10.74
CA ALA A 26 -46.58 30.62 10.59
C ALA A 26 -46.79 30.03 9.18
N PRO A 27 -47.38 28.81 9.07
CA PRO A 27 -47.34 27.97 7.87
C PRO A 27 -48.69 27.90 7.13
N THR A 28 -48.68 27.83 5.79
CA THR A 28 -49.85 27.37 5.00
C THR A 28 -49.43 27.09 3.55
N GLN A 29 -49.32 25.82 3.17
CA GLN A 29 -50.28 25.07 2.34
C GLN A 29 -50.06 25.17 0.81
N ALA A 30 -49.46 24.08 0.31
CA ALA A 30 -50.02 23.12 -0.64
C ALA A 30 -50.72 23.59 -1.94
N VAL A 31 -50.11 23.15 -3.05
CA VAL A 31 -50.71 22.38 -4.17
C VAL A 31 -51.60 23.15 -5.15
N ARG A 32 -51.10 23.33 -6.38
CA ARG A 32 -51.47 22.59 -7.63
C ARG A 32 -51.34 23.50 -8.86
N GLN A 33 -50.53 23.10 -9.84
CA GLN A 33 -51.05 22.85 -11.19
C GLN A 33 -49.97 22.19 -12.06
N LYS A 34 -50.26 20.94 -12.44
CA LYS A 34 -49.60 20.18 -13.49
C LYS A 34 -50.17 20.65 -14.83
N LEU A 35 -49.32 20.92 -15.81
CA LEU A 35 -49.59 20.72 -17.25
C LEU A 35 -48.26 20.71 -18.04
N PRO A 36 -48.23 20.25 -19.31
CA PRO A 36 -47.73 18.95 -19.72
C PRO A 36 -46.36 19.01 -20.45
N ALA A 37 -45.72 17.83 -20.58
CA ALA A 37 -44.44 17.63 -21.22
C ALA A 37 -44.45 18.01 -22.71
N THR A 38 -43.48 18.83 -23.13
CA THR A 38 -43.05 18.97 -24.53
C THR A 38 -41.52 18.98 -24.59
N ALA A 39 -40.99 17.89 -25.16
CA ALA A 39 -39.75 17.67 -25.91
C ALA A 39 -38.49 18.55 -25.71
N SER A 40 -37.35 17.86 -25.70
CA SER A 40 -35.94 18.34 -25.73
C SER A 40 -35.51 19.07 -24.45
N GLU A 41 -34.36 18.81 -23.85
CA GLU A 41 -33.07 18.62 -24.48
C GLU A 41 -32.16 17.92 -23.46
N TYR A 42 -31.61 16.78 -23.85
CA TYR A 42 -30.37 16.29 -23.27
C TYR A 42 -29.26 17.33 -23.57
N PRO A 43 -28.32 17.61 -22.67
CA PRO A 43 -28.01 16.82 -21.49
C PRO A 43 -28.83 17.24 -20.28
N ALA A 44 -29.23 16.25 -19.50
CA ALA A 44 -29.84 16.44 -18.19
C ALA A 44 -29.10 17.55 -17.43
N SER A 45 -29.84 18.56 -16.97
CA SER A 45 -29.33 19.51 -15.97
C SER A 45 -28.64 18.70 -14.87
N PRO A 46 -27.42 19.08 -14.45
CA PRO A 46 -26.80 18.46 -13.31
C PRO A 46 -27.62 18.93 -12.11
N LEU A 47 -28.69 18.18 -11.81
CA LEU A 47 -29.20 18.09 -10.45
C LEU A 47 -27.96 17.76 -9.63
N ILE A 48 -27.49 18.77 -8.90
CA ILE A 48 -26.31 18.76 -8.07
C ILE A 48 -26.46 17.56 -7.13
N THR A 49 -25.94 16.42 -7.57
CA THR A 49 -25.68 15.30 -6.69
C THR A 49 -24.53 15.76 -5.82
N THR A 50 -24.88 16.18 -4.62
CA THR A 50 -23.93 16.48 -3.55
C THR A 50 -23.17 15.24 -3.09
N ARG A 51 -23.30 14.10 -3.78
CA ARG A 51 -22.47 12.92 -3.62
C ARG A 51 -21.33 12.94 -4.64
N PRO A 52 -20.07 13.08 -4.18
CA PRO A 52 -18.92 12.96 -5.05
C PRO A 52 -18.94 11.62 -5.80
N GLN A 53 -18.72 11.63 -7.12
CA GLN A 53 -18.49 10.47 -8.00
C GLN A 53 -17.23 9.64 -7.63
N ARG A 54 -16.73 9.72 -6.40
CA ARG A 54 -15.45 9.12 -5.96
C ARG A 54 -15.43 7.60 -6.09
N TYR A 55 -16.59 6.95 -5.95
CA TYR A 55 -16.69 5.49 -6.04
C TYR A 55 -16.42 4.95 -7.45
N SER A 56 -16.75 5.69 -8.52
CA SER A 56 -16.53 5.23 -9.90
C SER A 56 -15.05 5.26 -10.27
N VAL A 57 -14.33 6.32 -9.88
CA VAL A 57 -12.87 6.43 -10.08
C VAL A 57 -12.14 5.31 -9.34
N GLN A 58 -12.46 5.10 -8.05
CA GLN A 58 -11.83 4.05 -7.24
C GLN A 58 -12.10 2.64 -7.80
N LEU A 59 -13.30 2.39 -8.34
CA LEU A 59 -13.62 1.11 -8.97
C LEU A 59 -12.85 0.93 -10.28
N ASN A 60 -12.74 1.96 -11.10
CA ASN A 60 -11.97 1.91 -12.34
C ASN A 60 -10.48 1.67 -12.07
N ASP A 61 -9.93 2.30 -11.03
CA ASP A 61 -8.56 2.04 -10.58
C ASP A 61 -8.40 0.57 -10.16
N GLN A 62 -9.33 0.03 -9.36
CA GLN A 62 -9.33 -1.39 -8.95
C GLN A 62 -9.46 -2.37 -10.13
N LEU A 63 -10.27 -2.03 -11.13
CA LEU A 63 -10.44 -2.86 -12.31
C LEU A 63 -9.16 -2.85 -13.15
N THR A 64 -8.52 -1.68 -13.28
CA THR A 64 -7.28 -1.51 -14.02
C THR A 64 -6.14 -2.27 -13.34
N THR A 65 -6.02 -2.19 -12.01
CA THR A 65 -5.01 -2.96 -11.26
C THR A 65 -5.28 -4.47 -11.37
N LEU A 66 -6.53 -4.90 -11.27
CA LEU A 66 -6.88 -6.31 -11.44
C LEU A 66 -6.51 -6.83 -12.84
N GLN A 67 -6.80 -6.06 -13.89
CA GLN A 67 -6.44 -6.42 -15.27
C GLN A 67 -4.92 -6.50 -15.46
N GLN A 68 -4.15 -5.58 -14.88
CA GLN A 68 -2.69 -5.61 -14.90
C GLN A 68 -2.14 -6.84 -14.16
N ALA A 69 -2.71 -7.16 -12.99
CA ALA A 69 -2.35 -8.35 -12.22
C ALA A 69 -2.64 -9.63 -13.00
N ASP A 70 -3.83 -9.75 -13.58
CA ASP A 70 -4.24 -10.90 -14.40
C ASP A 70 -3.32 -11.09 -15.61
N HIS A 71 -3.02 -10.01 -16.33
CA HIS A 71 -2.10 -10.05 -17.46
C HIS A 71 -0.70 -10.55 -17.07
N TYR A 72 -0.13 -10.00 -16.00
CA TYR A 72 1.18 -10.42 -15.51
C TYR A 72 1.18 -11.88 -15.02
N LEU A 73 0.19 -12.27 -14.22
CA LEU A 73 0.10 -13.63 -13.68
C LEU A 73 -0.13 -14.66 -14.78
N GLY A 74 -0.95 -14.35 -15.80
CA GLY A 74 -1.15 -15.20 -16.97
C GLY A 74 0.13 -15.39 -17.79
N GLN A 75 0.93 -14.34 -18.00
CA GLN A 75 2.24 -14.46 -18.64
C GLN A 75 3.21 -15.29 -17.80
N LEU A 76 3.23 -15.08 -16.48
CA LEU A 76 4.07 -15.83 -15.56
C LEU A 76 3.71 -17.33 -15.56
N GLU A 77 2.41 -17.67 -15.63
CA GLU A 77 1.93 -19.04 -15.75
C GLU A 77 2.41 -19.71 -17.03
N GLN A 78 2.30 -19.03 -18.17
CA GLN A 78 2.81 -19.53 -19.45
C GLN A 78 4.32 -19.80 -19.39
N GLN A 79 5.10 -18.87 -18.82
CA GLN A 79 6.54 -19.09 -18.65
C GLN A 79 6.86 -20.24 -17.68
N LEU A 80 6.06 -20.44 -16.64
CA LEU A 80 6.20 -21.59 -15.72
C LEU A 80 5.90 -22.92 -16.43
N LEU A 81 4.91 -22.95 -17.31
CA LEU A 81 4.59 -24.10 -18.15
C LEU A 81 5.76 -24.41 -19.10
N ASP A 82 6.24 -23.41 -19.82
CA ASP A 82 7.37 -23.53 -20.75
C ASP A 82 8.65 -23.97 -20.04
N TYR A 83 8.94 -23.40 -18.88
CA TYR A 83 10.04 -23.81 -18.01
C TYR A 83 9.93 -25.29 -17.61
N ARG A 84 8.75 -25.75 -17.19
CA ARG A 84 8.53 -27.16 -16.84
C ARG A 84 8.71 -28.08 -18.05
N HIS A 85 8.31 -27.65 -19.24
CA HIS A 85 8.54 -28.39 -20.49
C HIS A 85 10.02 -28.41 -20.88
N SER A 86 10.74 -27.30 -20.72
CA SER A 86 12.16 -27.20 -21.05
C SER A 86 13.04 -27.94 -20.04
N GLN A 87 12.68 -27.95 -18.76
CA GLN A 87 13.39 -28.68 -17.71
C GLN A 87 13.44 -30.18 -17.99
N ARG A 88 12.34 -30.77 -18.49
CA ARG A 88 12.32 -32.17 -18.94
C ARG A 88 13.28 -32.45 -20.10
N LYS A 89 13.65 -31.42 -20.85
CA LYS A 89 14.58 -31.48 -21.99
C LYS A 89 15.98 -30.93 -21.64
N GLY A 90 16.23 -30.55 -20.38
CA GLY A 90 17.51 -29.98 -19.92
C GLY A 90 17.77 -28.51 -20.31
N GLY A 91 16.75 -27.75 -20.71
CA GLY A 91 16.90 -26.36 -21.18
C GLY A 91 17.06 -25.33 -20.06
N GLN A 92 18.21 -24.66 -20.01
CA GLN A 92 18.55 -23.61 -19.03
C GLN A 92 18.03 -22.20 -19.42
N ALA A 93 17.81 -21.90 -20.70
CA ALA A 93 17.47 -20.54 -21.15
C ALA A 93 16.09 -20.04 -20.64
N GLN A 94 15.18 -20.96 -20.33
CA GLN A 94 13.84 -20.64 -19.83
C GLN A 94 13.85 -20.36 -18.33
N SER A 95 14.89 -20.81 -17.59
CA SER A 95 15.02 -20.48 -16.17
C SER A 95 15.36 -19.00 -15.98
N THR A 96 16.20 -18.45 -16.86
CA THR A 96 16.65 -17.06 -16.77
C THR A 96 15.54 -16.08 -17.14
N ALA A 97 14.73 -16.38 -18.16
CA ALA A 97 13.57 -15.56 -18.53
C ALA A 97 12.54 -15.47 -17.38
N LEU A 98 12.26 -16.61 -16.73
CA LEU A 98 11.36 -16.66 -15.59
C LEU A 98 11.90 -15.91 -14.38
N MET A 99 13.18 -16.07 -14.05
CA MET A 99 13.82 -15.29 -12.98
C MET A 99 13.76 -13.78 -13.27
N GLN A 100 14.04 -13.37 -14.51
CA GLN A 100 13.92 -11.96 -14.91
C GLN A 100 12.50 -11.41 -14.76
N MET A 101 11.47 -12.20 -15.05
CA MET A 101 10.07 -11.77 -14.85
C MET A 101 9.71 -11.63 -13.37
N LEU A 102 10.24 -12.50 -12.50
CA LEU A 102 10.05 -12.42 -11.06
C LEU A 102 10.81 -11.24 -10.45
N ASP A 103 12.05 -11.00 -10.88
CA ASP A 103 12.86 -9.86 -10.43
C ASP A 103 12.26 -8.52 -10.89
N LYS A 104 11.78 -8.46 -12.14
CA LYS A 104 11.14 -7.26 -12.71
C LYS A 104 9.63 -7.19 -12.41
N ARG A 105 9.09 -8.03 -11.53
CA ARG A 105 7.66 -8.10 -11.20
C ARG A 105 7.07 -6.72 -10.95
N THR A 106 7.62 -5.95 -10.03
CA THR A 106 7.05 -4.66 -9.63
C THR A 106 6.95 -3.68 -10.82
N ALA A 107 7.89 -3.74 -11.76
CA ALA A 107 7.87 -2.93 -12.97
C ALA A 107 6.89 -3.47 -14.03
N LEU A 108 6.82 -4.79 -14.21
CA LEU A 108 5.96 -5.46 -15.20
C LEU A 108 4.48 -5.48 -14.80
N SER A 109 4.19 -5.61 -13.51
CA SER A 109 2.83 -5.62 -12.96
C SER A 109 2.33 -4.23 -12.57
N GLY A 110 3.16 -3.18 -12.67
CA GLY A 110 2.80 -1.84 -12.21
C GLY A 110 2.57 -1.73 -10.70
N GLY A 111 3.03 -2.71 -9.91
CA GLY A 111 2.73 -2.83 -8.48
C GLY A 111 1.39 -3.49 -8.16
N ALA A 112 0.67 -4.02 -9.16
CA ALA A 112 -0.61 -4.70 -8.98
C ALA A 112 -0.49 -6.12 -8.40
N VAL A 113 0.72 -6.65 -8.27
CA VAL A 113 1.00 -7.99 -7.72
C VAL A 113 2.07 -7.86 -6.66
N ASP A 114 1.89 -8.47 -5.49
CA ASP A 114 2.83 -8.45 -4.36
C ASP A 114 3.93 -9.54 -4.43
N ARG A 115 4.86 -9.53 -3.46
CA ARG A 115 5.98 -10.49 -3.38
C ARG A 115 5.53 -11.94 -3.23
N GLN A 116 4.28 -12.17 -2.82
CA GLN A 116 3.66 -13.48 -2.69
C GLN A 116 2.84 -13.88 -3.93
N LEU A 117 2.94 -13.11 -5.02
CA LEU A 117 2.17 -13.27 -6.26
C LEU A 117 0.66 -13.15 -6.06
N GLN A 118 0.24 -12.37 -5.05
CA GLN A 118 -1.16 -12.04 -4.82
C GLN A 118 -1.51 -10.68 -5.47
N PRO A 119 -2.70 -10.56 -6.07
CA PRO A 119 -3.15 -9.29 -6.63
C PRO A 119 -3.42 -8.26 -5.52
N VAL A 120 -2.89 -7.05 -5.69
CA VAL A 120 -3.08 -5.89 -4.81
C VAL A 120 -4.12 -4.97 -5.45
N LEU A 121 -5.36 -5.07 -4.99
CA LEU A 121 -6.48 -4.31 -5.57
C LEU A 121 -6.48 -2.84 -5.14
N GLN A 122 -6.00 -2.56 -3.93
CA GLN A 122 -6.02 -1.21 -3.35
C GLN A 122 -4.72 -0.93 -2.61
N GLY A 123 -4.21 0.29 -2.80
CA GLY A 123 -3.00 0.76 -2.15
C GLY A 123 -1.72 0.25 -2.84
N GLU A 124 -0.62 0.29 -2.11
CA GLU A 124 0.69 -0.15 -2.60
C GLU A 124 1.00 -1.57 -2.13
N ALA A 125 1.72 -2.34 -2.95
CA ALA A 125 2.25 -3.64 -2.55
C ALA A 125 3.15 -3.53 -1.32
N ARG A 126 3.08 -4.53 -0.43
CA ARG A 126 3.72 -4.48 0.88
C ARG A 126 4.60 -5.69 1.15
N VAL A 127 5.59 -5.48 1.99
CA VAL A 127 6.47 -6.52 2.52
C VAL A 127 6.12 -6.75 3.98
N THR A 128 5.74 -7.97 4.31
CA THR A 128 5.62 -8.44 5.69
C THR A 128 6.98 -8.90 6.18
N PHE A 129 7.36 -8.45 7.37
CA PHE A 129 8.63 -8.79 8.00
C PHE A 129 8.48 -8.93 9.51
N HIS A 130 9.47 -9.59 10.10
CA HIS A 130 9.56 -9.81 11.53
C HIS A 130 10.83 -9.13 12.07
N SER A 131 10.74 -8.57 13.27
CA SER A 131 11.88 -8.01 13.97
C SER A 131 11.78 -8.38 15.44
N PRO A 132 12.66 -9.27 15.96
CA PRO A 132 12.63 -9.69 17.37
C PRO A 132 12.78 -8.51 18.32
N ASP A 133 13.64 -7.54 17.95
CA ASP A 133 13.90 -6.35 18.74
C ASP A 133 12.64 -5.48 18.84
N LEU A 134 11.99 -5.17 17.71
CA LEU A 134 10.72 -4.44 17.73
C LEU A 134 9.60 -5.19 18.45
N ALA A 135 9.52 -6.51 18.28
CA ALA A 135 8.55 -7.34 18.99
C ALA A 135 8.76 -7.25 20.51
N ASN A 136 10.01 -7.23 20.98
CA ASN A 136 10.35 -7.02 22.38
C ASN A 136 9.91 -5.63 22.87
N LEU A 137 10.11 -4.58 22.06
CA LEU A 137 9.65 -3.23 22.40
C LEU A 137 8.12 -3.13 22.56
N VAL A 138 7.35 -3.96 21.86
CA VAL A 138 5.89 -3.97 21.95
C VAL A 138 5.42 -4.76 23.17
N HIS A 139 6.00 -5.94 23.44
CA HIS A 139 5.57 -6.82 24.54
C HIS A 139 6.09 -6.38 25.91
N ASN A 140 7.30 -5.82 25.97
CA ASN A 140 7.96 -5.39 27.20
C ASN A 140 8.14 -3.87 27.19
N PRO A 141 7.07 -3.09 27.44
CA PRO A 141 7.14 -1.65 27.51
C PRO A 141 8.02 -1.22 28.70
N THR A 142 9.15 -0.57 28.41
CA THR A 142 10.04 0.01 29.44
C THR A 142 9.89 1.53 29.42
N PRO A 143 9.70 2.19 30.57
CA PRO A 143 9.61 3.65 30.65
C PRO A 143 10.77 4.36 29.96
N GLY A 144 10.50 5.55 29.40
CA GLY A 144 11.48 6.38 28.71
C GLY A 144 11.11 6.71 27.27
N THR A 145 11.98 7.47 26.62
CA THR A 145 11.80 7.90 25.22
C THR A 145 12.47 6.93 24.26
N ARG A 146 11.74 6.45 23.26
CA ARG A 146 12.25 5.65 22.14
C ARG A 146 12.16 6.45 20.85
N MET A 147 13.26 6.63 20.13
CA MET A 147 13.29 7.31 18.84
C MET A 147 13.63 6.32 17.73
N PHE A 148 12.75 6.22 16.75
CA PHE A 148 12.93 5.42 15.55
C PHE A 148 13.47 6.27 14.42
N SER A 149 14.37 5.70 13.63
CA SER A 149 15.00 6.34 12.49
C SER A 149 15.02 5.40 11.29
N VAL A 150 14.66 5.93 10.13
CA VAL A 150 14.77 5.28 8.81
C VAL A 150 15.29 6.31 7.83
N SER A 151 16.30 5.96 7.03
CA SER A 151 16.91 6.83 6.05
C SER A 151 16.72 6.29 4.64
N ASP A 152 16.27 7.15 3.73
CA ASP A 152 16.18 6.88 2.29
C ASP A 152 17.39 7.47 1.54
N GLY A 153 18.52 7.63 2.23
CA GLY A 153 19.76 8.24 1.72
C GLY A 153 19.71 9.77 1.52
N ARG A 154 18.55 10.35 1.24
CA ARG A 154 18.35 11.81 1.10
C ARG A 154 17.80 12.47 2.36
N GLN A 155 16.89 11.78 3.04
CA GLN A 155 16.22 12.27 4.23
C GLN A 155 16.09 11.14 5.25
N THR A 156 16.19 11.51 6.53
CA THR A 156 15.98 10.60 7.65
C THR A 156 14.63 10.91 8.28
N GLN A 157 13.74 9.93 8.25
CA GLN A 157 12.46 9.96 8.93
C GLN A 157 12.68 9.58 10.39
N LEU A 158 12.33 10.50 11.30
CA LEU A 158 12.46 10.32 12.74
C LEU A 158 11.09 10.34 13.39
N SER A 159 10.85 9.41 14.30
CA SER A 159 9.65 9.44 15.14
C SER A 159 9.96 8.95 16.54
N ALA A 160 9.53 9.71 17.54
CA ALA A 160 9.72 9.36 18.94
C ALA A 160 8.41 8.91 19.61
N VAL A 161 8.55 8.04 20.61
CA VAL A 161 7.50 7.57 21.51
C VAL A 161 8.02 7.75 22.93
N MET A 162 7.28 8.48 23.75
CA MET A 162 7.56 8.57 25.18
C MET A 162 6.60 7.63 25.91
N LEU A 163 7.16 6.81 26.79
CA LEU A 163 6.42 6.02 27.75
C LEU A 163 6.66 6.56 29.15
N SER A 164 5.59 7.00 29.82
CA SER A 164 5.60 7.34 31.24
C SER A 164 5.28 6.12 32.11
N GLU A 165 5.67 6.12 33.38
CA GLU A 165 5.35 5.02 34.31
C GLU A 165 3.83 4.85 34.53
N ASP A 166 3.06 5.93 34.40
CA ASP A 166 1.60 5.95 34.58
C ASP A 166 0.81 5.53 33.33
N ASP A 167 1.47 5.36 32.18
CA ASP A 167 0.79 5.05 30.92
C ASP A 167 0.34 3.58 30.90
N SER A 168 -0.89 3.33 30.44
CA SER A 168 -1.34 1.96 30.23
C SER A 168 -0.70 1.33 28.99
N ALA A 169 -0.55 0.00 28.98
CA ALA A 169 0.01 -0.75 27.85
C ALA A 169 -0.71 -0.44 26.51
N ALA A 170 -2.03 -0.25 26.54
CA ALA A 170 -2.83 0.11 25.36
C ALA A 170 -2.50 1.52 24.83
N GLN A 171 -2.24 2.49 25.71
CA GLN A 171 -1.83 3.83 25.33
C GLN A 171 -0.44 3.82 24.69
N TYR A 172 0.50 3.09 25.31
CA TYR A 172 1.83 2.88 24.76
C TYR A 172 1.78 2.27 23.36
N GLN A 173 1.03 1.17 23.19
CA GLN A 173 0.89 0.49 21.90
C GLN A 173 0.31 1.43 20.83
N THR A 174 -0.66 2.27 21.19
CA THR A 174 -1.25 3.26 20.27
C THR A 174 -0.20 4.28 19.83
N ARG A 175 0.57 4.84 20.77
CA ARG A 175 1.64 5.80 20.46
C ARG A 175 2.76 5.14 19.64
N LEU A 176 3.16 3.92 19.98
CA LEU A 176 4.15 3.13 19.27
C LEU A 176 3.74 2.86 17.83
N THR A 177 2.50 2.39 17.62
CA THR A 177 1.95 2.16 16.28
C THR A 177 1.94 3.45 15.47
N ASN A 178 1.59 4.58 16.09
CA ASN A 178 1.60 5.88 15.42
C ASN A 178 3.01 6.34 15.04
N ALA A 179 4.01 6.10 15.88
CA ALA A 179 5.39 6.46 15.59
C ALA A 179 6.02 5.57 14.52
N LEU A 180 5.80 4.25 14.59
CA LEU A 180 6.22 3.32 13.55
C LEU A 180 5.60 3.69 12.21
N ARG A 181 4.32 4.10 12.19
CA ARG A 181 3.65 4.54 10.95
C ARG A 181 4.32 5.74 10.31
N ARG A 182 4.88 6.68 11.10
CA ARG A 182 5.58 7.87 10.60
C ARG A 182 6.91 7.55 9.92
N VAL A 183 7.53 6.43 10.28
CA VAL A 183 8.75 5.92 9.64
C VAL A 183 8.46 4.85 8.58
N GLY A 184 7.19 4.67 8.18
CA GLY A 184 6.79 3.74 7.11
C GLY A 184 6.56 2.30 7.56
N VAL A 185 6.50 2.01 8.86
CA VAL A 185 6.27 0.67 9.41
C VAL A 185 4.89 0.56 10.02
N GLN A 186 4.13 -0.47 9.65
CA GLN A 186 2.85 -0.79 10.27
C GLN A 186 2.97 -2.04 11.13
N LEU A 187 2.50 -1.94 12.37
CA LEU A 187 2.40 -3.04 13.32
C LEU A 187 1.11 -3.82 13.08
N HIS A 188 1.21 -5.14 12.95
CA HIS A 188 0.09 -6.08 12.91
C HIS A 188 0.24 -7.05 14.07
N GLN A 189 -0.79 -7.12 14.92
CA GLN A 189 -0.86 -8.11 15.99
C GLN A 189 -1.89 -9.15 15.60
N GLN A 190 -1.46 -10.41 15.53
CA GLN A 190 -2.29 -11.56 15.19
C GLN A 190 -2.18 -12.59 16.32
N ALA A 191 -3.08 -13.57 16.32
CA ALA A 191 -3.07 -14.64 17.34
C ALA A 191 -1.75 -15.44 17.37
N ASP A 192 -1.04 -15.49 16.22
CA ASP A 192 0.23 -16.20 16.03
C ASP A 192 1.48 -15.34 16.37
N GLY A 193 1.28 -14.06 16.72
CA GLY A 193 2.34 -13.16 17.15
C GLY A 193 2.29 -11.77 16.52
N ILE A 194 3.44 -11.10 16.51
CA ILE A 194 3.61 -9.75 15.99
C ILE A 194 4.34 -9.79 14.65
N SER A 195 3.73 -9.20 13.63
CA SER A 195 4.35 -8.93 12.34
C SER A 195 4.34 -7.45 12.02
N PHE A 196 5.25 -7.05 11.14
CA PHE A 196 5.38 -5.68 10.68
C PHE A 196 5.21 -5.67 9.16
N SER A 197 4.68 -4.57 8.62
CA SER A 197 4.62 -4.39 7.17
C SER A 197 5.09 -3.01 6.76
N THR A 198 5.73 -2.92 5.61
CA THR A 198 6.09 -1.66 4.96
C THR A 198 5.78 -1.75 3.47
N THR A 199 5.82 -0.63 2.75
CA THR A 199 5.63 -0.63 1.29
C THR A 199 6.84 -1.27 0.62
N GLU A 200 6.64 -1.97 -0.50
CA GLU A 200 7.76 -2.54 -1.27
C GLU A 200 8.80 -1.50 -1.69
N LYS A 201 8.37 -0.26 -1.91
CA LYS A 201 9.25 0.87 -2.24
C LYS A 201 10.16 1.25 -1.08
N GLN A 202 9.66 1.22 0.16
CA GLN A 202 10.43 1.58 1.36
C GLN A 202 11.23 0.42 1.92
N TRP A 203 10.90 -0.83 1.56
CA TRP A 203 11.55 -2.01 2.12
C TRP A 203 13.09 -1.98 2.12
N PRO A 204 13.78 -1.63 1.01
CA PRO A 204 15.25 -1.59 1.01
C PRO A 204 15.85 -0.62 2.03
N ASN A 205 15.15 0.48 2.30
CA ASN A 205 15.56 1.48 3.28
C ASN A 205 15.29 0.99 4.71
N ILE A 206 14.15 0.35 4.94
CA ILE A 206 13.82 -0.26 6.23
C ILE A 206 14.82 -1.36 6.58
N GLU A 207 15.10 -2.25 5.63
CA GLU A 207 16.02 -3.37 5.83
C GLU A 207 17.45 -2.93 6.19
N SER A 208 17.91 -1.80 5.62
CA SER A 208 19.29 -1.33 5.79
C SER A 208 19.48 -0.28 6.88
N THR A 209 18.48 0.55 7.17
CA THR A 209 18.65 1.77 8.00
C THR A 209 17.73 1.86 9.21
N LEU A 210 16.76 0.94 9.34
CA LEU A 210 15.85 0.95 10.49
C LEU A 210 16.65 0.81 11.79
N SER A 211 16.48 1.78 12.66
CA SER A 211 17.21 1.83 13.92
C SER A 211 16.39 2.47 15.03
N VAL A 212 16.73 2.13 16.27
CA VAL A 212 16.09 2.65 17.46
C VAL A 212 17.13 3.25 18.41
N ARG A 213 16.74 4.32 19.09
CA ARG A 213 17.49 4.91 20.19
C ARG A 213 16.61 4.97 21.43
N THR A 214 17.09 4.45 22.54
CA THR A 214 16.40 4.47 23.84
C THR A 214 17.00 5.52 24.76
N ASP A 215 16.15 6.16 25.55
CA ASP A 215 16.57 7.14 26.56
C ASP A 215 17.47 6.50 27.64
N GLY A 216 18.46 7.26 28.12
CA GLY A 216 19.51 6.79 29.01
C GLY A 216 20.81 6.36 28.31
N ASP A 217 20.75 5.97 27.04
CA ASP A 217 21.92 5.64 26.24
C ASP A 217 22.27 6.83 25.34
N LYS A 218 23.36 7.56 25.66
CA LYS A 218 23.91 8.62 24.78
C LYS A 218 24.52 8.05 23.50
N SER A 219 24.55 6.72 23.38
CA SER A 219 25.12 5.99 22.27
C SER A 219 24.18 5.96 21.07
N ALA A 220 24.79 5.78 19.90
CA ALA A 220 24.19 5.94 18.59
C ALA A 220 22.91 5.09 18.37
N PHE A 221 22.17 5.42 17.32
CA PHE A 221 21.06 4.61 16.83
C PHE A 221 21.48 3.14 16.66
N MET A 222 20.81 2.24 17.38
CA MET A 222 21.06 0.80 17.27
C MET A 222 20.28 0.24 16.09
N PRO A 223 20.93 -0.41 15.10
CA PRO A 223 20.24 -1.00 13.96
C PRO A 223 19.34 -2.16 14.43
N LEU A 224 18.11 -2.16 13.94
CA LEU A 224 17.12 -3.20 14.22
C LEU A 224 17.24 -4.29 13.16
N LYS A 225 17.34 -5.55 13.58
CA LYS A 225 17.34 -6.66 12.63
C LYS A 225 15.92 -6.91 12.11
N THR A 226 15.78 -6.97 10.80
CA THR A 226 14.52 -7.25 10.11
C THR A 226 14.66 -8.48 9.23
N PHE A 227 13.64 -9.35 9.26
CA PHE A 227 13.57 -10.57 8.47
C PHE A 227 12.29 -10.53 7.65
N ALA A 228 12.39 -10.21 6.35
CA ALA A 228 11.24 -10.28 5.45
C ALA A 228 10.81 -11.73 5.23
N GLU A 229 9.52 -11.92 4.99
CA GLU A 229 9.05 -13.17 4.43
C GLU A 229 9.63 -13.39 3.04
N PRO A 230 10.10 -14.63 2.74
CA PRO A 230 10.73 -14.91 1.46
C PRO A 230 9.73 -14.74 0.33
N SER A 231 10.13 -14.00 -0.70
CA SER A 231 9.32 -13.81 -1.90
C SER A 231 9.19 -15.12 -2.68
N GLN A 232 8.21 -15.22 -3.58
CA GLN A 232 8.11 -16.38 -4.47
C GLN A 232 9.32 -16.51 -5.39
N ALA A 233 9.98 -15.40 -5.73
CA ALA A 233 11.24 -15.38 -6.48
C ALA A 233 12.38 -16.05 -5.69
N GLU A 234 12.54 -15.66 -4.42
CA GLU A 234 13.53 -16.25 -3.52
C GLU A 234 13.22 -17.72 -3.22
N ARG A 235 11.95 -18.10 -3.10
CA ARG A 235 11.55 -19.51 -2.95
C ARG A 235 11.86 -20.32 -4.20
N PHE A 236 11.74 -19.71 -5.38
CA PHE A 236 12.06 -20.36 -6.64
C PHE A 236 13.58 -20.58 -6.79
N SER A 237 14.40 -19.59 -6.41
CA SER A 237 15.87 -19.71 -6.44
C SER A 237 16.42 -20.60 -5.32
N ALA A 238 15.80 -20.58 -4.14
CA ALA A 238 16.20 -21.39 -2.98
C ALA A 238 15.82 -22.88 -3.09
N LYS A 239 15.00 -23.27 -4.07
CA LYS A 239 14.81 -24.68 -4.40
C LYS A 239 15.99 -25.15 -5.27
N PRO A 240 16.99 -25.87 -4.72
CA PRO A 240 17.89 -26.62 -5.58
C PRO A 240 17.06 -27.59 -6.41
N ALA A 241 17.47 -27.82 -7.65
CA ALA A 241 16.91 -28.80 -8.57
C ALA A 241 17.06 -30.22 -8.00
N THR A 242 16.34 -30.55 -6.93
CA THR A 242 16.20 -31.93 -6.43
C THR A 242 15.09 -32.61 -7.25
N GLY A 243 15.33 -32.70 -8.55
CA GLY A 243 14.80 -33.77 -9.38
C GLY A 243 15.75 -34.96 -9.25
N ARG A 244 15.90 -35.53 -8.04
CA ARG A 244 16.57 -36.81 -7.88
C ARG A 244 15.52 -37.88 -8.13
N GLY A 245 15.76 -38.70 -9.15
CA GLY A 245 14.86 -39.74 -9.63
C GLY A 245 14.26 -40.53 -8.48
N ARG A 246 12.93 -40.69 -8.52
CA ARG A 246 12.30 -41.81 -7.84
C ARG A 246 12.75 -43.06 -8.59
N ASP A 247 13.84 -43.65 -8.11
CA ASP A 247 14.18 -45.03 -8.40
C ASP A 247 12.98 -45.88 -7.96
N PHE A 248 12.26 -46.41 -8.95
CA PHE A 248 11.35 -47.52 -8.73
C PHE A 248 12.20 -48.73 -8.35
N PRO A 249 11.98 -49.39 -7.20
CA PRO A 249 12.57 -50.70 -7.00
C PRO A 249 11.92 -51.66 -8.00
N ASP A 250 12.71 -52.05 -9.01
CA ASP A 250 12.38 -53.14 -9.93
C ASP A 250 12.33 -54.44 -9.13
N VAL A 251 11.11 -54.88 -8.80
CA VAL A 251 10.86 -56.19 -8.20
C VAL A 251 10.95 -57.23 -9.31
N ARG A 252 12.18 -57.65 -9.65
CA ARG A 252 12.42 -58.84 -10.48
C ARG A 252 13.70 -59.57 -10.06
N LYS A 253 13.48 -60.78 -9.51
CA LYS A 253 14.27 -62.02 -9.63
C LYS A 253 15.72 -61.93 -9.11
N HIS A 254 16.14 -62.69 -8.11
CA HIS A 254 16.11 -64.15 -7.97
C HIS A 254 16.23 -64.53 -6.50
#